data_AF-A0A2G4T5H4-F1
#
_entry.id   AF-A0A2G4T5H4-F1
#
_cell.length_a   1.000
_cell.length_b   1.000
_cell.length_c   1.000
_cell.angle_alpha   90.00
_cell.angle_beta   90.00
_cell.angle_gamma   90.00
#
_symmetry.space_group_name_H-M   'P 1'
#
loop_
_entity.id
_entity.type
_entity.pdbx_description
1 polymer ?
#
loop_
_entity_poly.entity_id
_entity_poly.type
_entity_poly.pdbx_seq_one_letter_code
_entity_poly.pdbx_strand_id
1 'polypeptide(L)'
;MSLRLLTKGAAVAAARPAFTAARQTVRSSAVRGFTTATQEESKQKPNSIVDALPGNSIVAKAGYLTGATGLATFLISKEIYILNEETLVLIATTGLLGVLLKYLREPFTNMADEHIARIKNILVQAREDHKTAVQERIDEAGQMKDLVDVTKALFELSRETAKLEAEAFELKQKVAVAAEVKSTLDSWVRHEASLREREQKQLAAYLFEKINKDLQDPKIQQQILDQALLDVENIAKRA
;
A
#
# COMPACT_ATOMS: atom_id res chain seq x y z
N MET A 1 64.80 16.86 -11.11
CA MET A 1 66.04 16.04 -11.13
C MET A 1 65.63 14.58 -11.02
N SER A 2 66.07 13.75 -11.99
CA SER A 2 66.01 12.27 -12.11
C SER A 2 64.62 11.61 -11.98
N LEU A 3 63.96 11.05 -13.01
CA LEU A 3 64.36 10.18 -14.13
C LEU A 3 65.28 9.02 -13.73
N ARG A 4 64.72 7.81 -13.64
CA ARG A 4 65.42 6.54 -13.87
C ARG A 4 64.45 5.47 -14.36
N LEU A 5 64.58 5.17 -15.66
CA LEU A 5 64.17 3.96 -16.34
C LEU A 5 65.12 2.81 -15.96
N LEU A 6 64.58 1.59 -15.79
CA LEU A 6 65.29 0.31 -15.83
C LEU A 6 64.21 -0.76 -16.10
N THR A 7 63.95 -1.18 -17.34
CA THR A 7 64.66 -2.09 -18.26
C THR A 7 64.88 -3.52 -17.74
N LYS A 8 64.48 -4.47 -18.62
CA LYS A 8 64.68 -5.93 -18.63
C LYS A 8 63.77 -6.71 -17.66
N GLY A 9 62.94 -7.66 -18.08
CA GLY A 9 63.03 -8.57 -19.22
C GLY A 9 63.28 -9.98 -18.70
N ALA A 10 62.22 -10.73 -18.43
CA ALA A 10 62.27 -12.18 -18.23
C ALA A 10 60.91 -12.78 -18.61
N ALA A 11 60.91 -13.56 -19.69
CA ALA A 11 59.78 -14.33 -20.15
C ALA A 11 59.47 -15.47 -19.17
N VAL A 12 58.22 -15.56 -18.72
CA VAL A 12 57.67 -16.78 -18.14
C VAL A 12 56.68 -17.34 -19.15
N ALA A 13 57.16 -18.31 -19.91
CA ALA A 13 56.33 -19.25 -20.65
C ALA A 13 55.73 -20.25 -19.66
N ALA A 14 54.40 -20.32 -19.57
CA ALA A 14 53.65 -21.42 -18.97
C ALA A 14 52.27 -21.46 -19.63
N ALA A 15 52.11 -22.28 -20.65
CA ALA A 15 51.45 -23.59 -20.58
C ALA A 15 50.02 -23.50 -21.16
N ARG A 16 49.95 -23.67 -22.49
CA ARG A 16 48.71 -23.97 -23.21
C ARG A 16 48.22 -25.37 -22.79
N PRO A 17 46.91 -25.60 -22.59
CA PRO A 17 46.39 -26.94 -22.42
C PRO A 17 46.53 -27.70 -23.75
N ALA A 18 47.39 -28.71 -23.76
CA ALA A 18 47.50 -29.67 -24.84
C ALA A 18 46.30 -30.63 -24.76
N PHE A 19 45.39 -30.53 -25.73
CA PHE A 19 44.39 -31.58 -25.97
C PHE A 19 45.12 -32.79 -26.55
N THR A 20 45.34 -33.80 -25.71
CA THR A 20 45.79 -35.12 -26.15
C THR A 20 44.61 -35.85 -26.78
N ALA A 21 44.56 -35.83 -28.12
CA ALA A 21 43.65 -36.66 -28.89
C ALA A 21 44.08 -38.13 -28.77
N ALA A 22 43.51 -38.84 -27.80
CA ALA A 22 43.62 -40.29 -27.72
C ALA A 22 42.84 -40.90 -28.90
N ARG A 23 43.57 -41.42 -29.89
CA ARG A 23 43.05 -42.35 -30.91
C ARG A 23 42.53 -43.60 -30.19
N GLN A 24 41.24 -43.65 -29.91
CA GLN A 24 40.57 -44.90 -29.58
C GLN A 24 40.27 -45.64 -30.88
N THR A 25 41.07 -46.68 -31.13
CA THR A 25 40.84 -47.70 -32.15
C THR A 25 39.50 -48.38 -31.86
N VAL A 26 38.53 -48.24 -32.78
CA VAL A 26 37.28 -48.99 -32.76
C VAL A 26 37.61 -50.47 -33.02
N ARG A 27 37.72 -51.26 -31.95
CA ARG A 27 37.69 -52.71 -32.04
C ARG A 27 36.24 -53.13 -32.24
N SER A 28 35.89 -53.55 -33.45
CA SER A 28 34.65 -54.24 -33.77
C SER A 28 34.62 -55.61 -33.07
N SER A 29 34.15 -55.64 -31.83
CA SER A 29 33.74 -56.90 -31.21
C SER A 29 32.37 -57.29 -31.78
N ALA A 30 32.37 -58.26 -32.68
CA ALA A 30 31.15 -58.94 -33.12
C ALA A 30 30.62 -59.79 -31.94
N VAL A 31 29.85 -59.16 -31.06
CA VAL A 31 29.08 -59.86 -30.03
C VAL A 31 27.83 -60.41 -30.71
N ARG A 32 27.86 -61.70 -31.07
CA ARG A 32 26.63 -62.47 -31.31
C ARG A 32 25.94 -62.63 -29.96
N GLY A 33 25.03 -61.70 -29.65
CA GLY A 33 24.11 -61.84 -28.53
C GLY A 33 22.98 -62.80 -28.91
N PHE A 34 23.12 -64.07 -28.55
CA PHE A 34 21.94 -64.90 -28.29
C PHE A 34 21.39 -64.49 -26.92
N THR A 35 20.50 -63.50 -26.93
CA THR A 35 19.73 -63.10 -25.75
C THR A 35 18.24 -63.30 -26.05
N THR A 36 17.68 -64.40 -25.56
CA THR A 36 16.28 -64.45 -25.17
C THR A 36 16.10 -63.58 -23.94
N ALA A 37 15.91 -62.27 -24.16
CA ALA A 37 15.53 -61.30 -23.15
C ALA A 37 14.20 -60.67 -23.56
N THR A 38 13.16 -61.05 -22.84
CA THR A 38 11.92 -60.29 -22.53
C THR A 38 11.37 -59.37 -23.64
N GLN A 39 10.42 -59.88 -24.42
CA GLN A 39 9.68 -59.23 -25.52
C GLN A 39 8.70 -58.10 -25.11
N GLU A 40 8.88 -57.43 -23.96
CA GLU A 40 7.90 -56.44 -23.49
C GLU A 40 8.17 -55.02 -24.03
N GLU A 41 9.43 -54.61 -24.23
CA GLU A 41 9.75 -53.30 -24.82
C GLU A 41 9.63 -53.26 -26.36
N SER A 42 9.61 -54.41 -27.02
CA SER A 42 9.56 -54.49 -28.49
C SER A 42 8.18 -54.20 -29.06
N LYS A 43 7.11 -54.20 -28.25
CA LYS A 43 5.74 -53.92 -28.71
C LYS A 43 5.39 -52.43 -28.67
N GLN A 44 6.00 -51.64 -27.78
CA GLN A 44 5.66 -50.21 -27.64
C GLN A 44 6.33 -49.33 -28.70
N LYS A 45 7.57 -49.63 -29.09
CA LYS A 45 8.30 -48.91 -30.15
C LYS A 45 7.63 -48.99 -31.54
N PRO A 46 7.21 -50.16 -32.05
CA PRO A 46 6.50 -50.22 -33.33
C PRO A 46 5.14 -49.54 -33.26
N ASN A 47 4.44 -49.62 -32.12
CA ASN A 47 3.18 -48.89 -31.93
C ASN A 47 3.41 -47.38 -32.01
N SER A 48 4.46 -46.83 -31.39
CA SER A 48 4.78 -45.40 -31.51
C SER A 48 5.10 -44.92 -32.93
N ILE A 49 5.67 -45.78 -33.78
CA ILE A 49 5.96 -45.48 -35.20
C ILE A 49 4.66 -45.51 -36.01
N VAL A 50 3.78 -46.47 -35.73
CA VAL A 50 2.46 -46.56 -36.36
C VAL A 50 1.54 -45.42 -35.89
N ASP A 51 1.67 -44.99 -34.64
CA ASP A 51 0.88 -43.92 -34.04
C ASP A 51 1.32 -42.53 -34.53
N ALA A 52 2.60 -42.33 -34.87
CA ALA A 52 3.11 -41.10 -35.46
C ALA A 52 2.67 -40.84 -36.91
N LEU A 53 2.13 -41.86 -37.61
CA LEU A 53 1.60 -41.69 -38.96
C LEU A 53 0.27 -40.92 -38.95
N PRO A 54 0.07 -39.98 -39.89
CA PRO A 54 -1.16 -39.19 -39.96
C PRO A 54 -2.37 -40.08 -40.24
N GLY A 55 -3.44 -39.88 -39.47
CA GLY A 55 -4.70 -40.61 -39.61
C GLY A 55 -5.15 -41.27 -38.30
N ASN A 56 -6.45 -41.15 -38.00
CA ASN A 56 -7.05 -41.65 -36.76
C ASN A 56 -7.57 -43.11 -36.87
N SER A 57 -7.43 -43.76 -38.02
CA SER A 57 -7.90 -45.13 -38.24
C SER A 57 -6.74 -46.10 -38.50
N ILE A 58 -6.84 -47.30 -37.93
CA ILE A 58 -5.84 -48.37 -38.07
C ILE A 58 -5.69 -48.78 -39.55
N VAL A 59 -6.79 -48.75 -40.30
CA VAL A 59 -6.81 -49.03 -41.74
C VAL A 59 -6.03 -47.96 -42.52
N ALA A 60 -6.16 -46.67 -42.16
CA ALA A 60 -5.37 -45.62 -42.80
C ALA A 60 -3.88 -45.75 -42.48
N LYS A 61 -3.53 -46.01 -41.21
CA LYS A 61 -2.13 -46.22 -40.79
C LYS A 61 -1.50 -47.42 -41.50
N ALA A 62 -2.21 -48.56 -41.55
CA ALA A 62 -1.78 -49.74 -42.28
C ALA A 62 -1.72 -49.48 -43.79
N GLY A 63 -2.67 -48.70 -44.32
CA GLY A 63 -2.73 -48.30 -45.73
C GLY A 63 -1.54 -47.43 -46.16
N TYR A 64 -1.11 -46.47 -45.34
CA TYR A 64 0.08 -45.66 -45.63
C TYR A 64 1.36 -46.49 -45.58
N LEU A 65 1.53 -47.35 -44.56
CA LEU A 65 2.73 -48.16 -44.42
C LEU A 65 2.83 -49.18 -45.55
N THR A 66 1.73 -49.88 -45.84
CA THR A 66 1.64 -50.87 -46.94
C THR A 66 1.74 -50.20 -48.30
N GLY A 67 1.11 -49.03 -48.47
CA GLY A 67 1.19 -48.25 -49.71
C GLY A 67 2.60 -47.74 -49.98
N ALA A 68 3.28 -47.18 -48.98
CA ALA A 68 4.65 -46.68 -49.12
C ALA A 68 5.65 -47.81 -49.39
N THR A 69 5.54 -48.92 -48.66
CA THR A 69 6.41 -50.09 -48.89
C THR A 69 6.11 -50.76 -50.23
N GLY A 70 4.84 -50.84 -50.64
CA GLY A 70 4.42 -51.33 -51.96
C GLY A 70 4.95 -50.46 -53.11
N LEU A 71 4.88 -49.14 -52.98
CA LEU A 71 5.45 -48.21 -53.97
C LEU A 71 6.98 -48.31 -54.02
N ALA A 72 7.65 -48.36 -52.87
CA ALA A 72 9.10 -48.47 -52.82
C ALA A 72 9.60 -49.77 -53.48
N THR A 73 8.97 -50.90 -53.14
CA THR A 73 9.30 -52.20 -53.75
C THR A 73 8.96 -52.23 -55.24
N PHE A 74 7.86 -51.61 -55.67
CA PHE A 74 7.53 -51.49 -57.09
C PHE A 74 8.56 -50.67 -57.88
N LEU A 75 8.99 -49.52 -57.35
CA LEU A 75 9.99 -48.65 -57.99
C LEU A 75 11.34 -49.36 -58.15
N ILE A 76 11.75 -50.14 -57.15
CA ILE A 76 12.97 -50.96 -57.20
C ILE A 76 12.78 -52.14 -58.16
N SER A 77 11.67 -52.87 -58.05
CA SER A 77 11.41 -54.09 -58.83
C SER A 77 11.24 -53.82 -60.33
N LYS A 78 10.76 -52.65 -60.72
CA LYS A 78 10.59 -52.24 -62.12
C LYS A 78 11.76 -51.40 -62.64
N GLU A 79 12.82 -51.21 -61.84
CA GLU A 79 13.99 -50.38 -62.16
C GLU A 79 13.62 -48.95 -62.60
N ILE A 80 12.43 -48.47 -62.18
CA ILE A 80 12.00 -47.09 -62.43
C ILE A 80 12.90 -46.13 -61.63
N TYR A 81 13.42 -46.59 -60.49
CA TYR A 81 14.46 -45.90 -59.74
C TYR A 81 15.80 -46.64 -59.86
N ILE A 82 16.79 -45.97 -60.45
CA ILE A 82 18.14 -46.51 -60.67
C ILE A 82 19.06 -45.98 -59.58
N LEU A 83 19.69 -46.89 -58.82
CA LEU A 83 20.67 -46.54 -57.80
C LEU A 83 21.97 -46.08 -58.46
N ASN A 84 22.10 -44.77 -58.66
CA ASN A 84 23.31 -44.12 -59.15
C ASN A 84 24.04 -43.36 -58.02
N GLU A 85 25.22 -42.80 -58.33
CA GLU A 85 26.02 -41.95 -57.43
C GLU A 85 25.24 -40.75 -56.85
N GLU A 86 24.28 -40.20 -57.59
CA GLU A 86 23.40 -39.11 -57.13
C GLU A 86 22.46 -39.53 -55.99
N THR A 87 22.17 -40.83 -55.83
CA THR A 87 21.32 -41.32 -54.73
C THR A 87 22.01 -41.20 -53.37
N LEU A 88 23.35 -41.32 -53.34
CA LEU A 88 24.15 -41.08 -52.15
C LEU A 88 24.15 -39.58 -51.80
N VAL A 89 24.24 -38.71 -52.81
CA VAL A 89 24.14 -37.25 -52.64
C VAL A 89 22.75 -36.87 -52.10
N LEU A 90 21.68 -37.49 -52.61
CA LEU A 90 20.32 -37.28 -52.12
C LEU A 90 20.20 -37.66 -50.65
N ILE A 91 20.63 -38.87 -50.27
CA ILE A 91 20.56 -39.33 -48.88
C ILE A 91 21.37 -38.42 -47.94
N ALA A 92 22.58 -38.03 -48.35
CA ALA A 92 23.41 -37.11 -47.57
C ALA A 92 22.77 -35.73 -47.41
N THR A 93 22.18 -35.18 -48.48
CA THR A 93 21.50 -33.88 -48.47
C THR A 93 20.25 -33.92 -47.61
N THR A 94 19.42 -34.96 -47.74
CA THR A 94 18.23 -35.16 -46.89
C THR A 94 18.61 -35.35 -45.42
N GLY A 95 19.68 -36.09 -45.13
CA GLY A 95 20.21 -36.25 -43.77
C GLY A 95 20.68 -34.94 -43.16
N LEU A 96 21.45 -34.14 -43.93
CA LEU A 96 21.90 -32.81 -43.52
C LEU A 96 20.71 -31.87 -43.27
N LEU A 97 19.76 -31.80 -44.21
CA LEU A 97 18.56 -30.98 -44.06
C LEU A 97 17.72 -31.40 -42.86
N GLY A 98 17.61 -32.69 -42.57
CA GLY A 98 16.91 -33.19 -41.38
C GLY A 98 17.54 -32.72 -40.08
N VAL A 99 18.88 -32.79 -39.99
CA VAL A 99 19.63 -32.30 -38.82
C VAL A 99 19.51 -30.78 -38.71
N LEU A 100 19.66 -30.05 -39.82
CA LEU A 100 19.56 -28.60 -39.86
C LEU A 100 18.16 -28.11 -39.46
N LEU A 101 17.10 -28.76 -39.96
CA LEU A 101 15.72 -28.46 -39.55
C LEU A 101 15.52 -28.69 -38.06
N LYS A 102 16.08 -29.77 -37.50
CA LYS A 102 15.97 -30.05 -36.07
C LYS A 102 16.62 -28.96 -35.22
N TYR A 103 17.80 -28.48 -35.60
CA TYR A 103 18.52 -27.45 -34.84
C TYR A 103 18.02 -26.03 -35.07
N LEU A 104 17.53 -25.69 -36.27
CA LEU A 104 17.03 -24.35 -36.57
C LEU A 104 15.58 -24.15 -36.15
N ARG A 105 14.76 -25.20 -36.07
CA ARG A 105 13.34 -25.06 -35.74
C ARG A 105 13.10 -24.31 -34.43
N GLU A 106 13.75 -24.74 -33.35
CA GLU A 106 13.55 -24.16 -32.01
C GLU A 106 13.96 -22.68 -31.90
N PRO A 107 15.15 -22.23 -32.36
CA PRO A 107 15.50 -20.82 -32.30
C PRO A 107 14.60 -19.96 -33.20
N PHE A 108 14.15 -20.46 -34.36
CA PHE A 108 13.21 -19.72 -35.21
C PHE A 108 11.82 -19.58 -34.58
N THR A 109 11.29 -20.64 -33.95
CA THR A 109 10.00 -20.56 -33.24
C THR A 109 10.08 -19.61 -32.06
N ASN A 110 11.14 -19.71 -31.26
CA ASN A 110 11.33 -18.82 -30.11
C ASN A 110 11.46 -17.35 -30.52
N MET A 111 12.18 -17.07 -31.61
CA MET A 111 12.29 -15.71 -32.16
C MET A 111 10.94 -15.17 -32.64
N ALA A 112 10.13 -16.02 -33.31
CA ALA A 112 8.80 -15.65 -33.76
C ALA A 112 7.85 -15.38 -32.59
N ASP A 113 7.84 -16.27 -31.60
CA ASP A 113 7.01 -16.15 -30.39
C ASP A 113 7.38 -14.91 -29.58
N GLU A 114 8.67 -14.61 -29.43
CA GLU A 114 9.14 -13.40 -28.74
C GLU A 114 8.70 -12.12 -29.48
N HIS A 115 8.76 -12.12 -30.83
CA HIS A 115 8.31 -10.99 -31.62
C HIS A 115 6.80 -10.76 -31.48
N ILE A 116 6.00 -11.83 -31.54
CA ILE A 116 4.55 -11.77 -31.32
C ILE A 116 4.25 -11.28 -29.90
N ALA A 117 4.96 -11.80 -28.89
CA ALA A 117 4.78 -11.40 -27.50
C ALA A 117 5.09 -9.92 -27.28
N ARG A 118 6.17 -9.39 -27.87
CA ARG A 118 6.52 -7.95 -27.81
C ARG A 118 5.41 -7.09 -28.40
N ILE A 119 4.91 -7.42 -29.59
CA ILE A 119 3.81 -6.66 -30.23
C ILE A 119 2.55 -6.71 -29.36
N LYS A 120 2.19 -7.90 -28.86
CA LYS A 120 1.01 -8.07 -27.99
C LYS A 120 1.14 -7.27 -26.71
N ASN A 121 2.30 -7.28 -26.08
CA ASN A 121 2.56 -6.53 -24.84
C ASN A 121 2.45 -5.03 -25.08
N ILE A 122 3.04 -4.51 -26.15
CA ILE A 122 2.91 -3.08 -26.51
C ILE A 122 1.44 -2.71 -26.73
N LEU A 123 0.67 -3.55 -27.42
CA LEU A 123 -0.74 -3.28 -27.69
C LEU A 123 -1.61 -3.30 -26.42
N VAL A 124 -1.34 -4.25 -25.51
CA VAL A 124 -2.03 -4.34 -24.22
C VAL A 124 -1.65 -3.15 -23.33
N GLN A 125 -0.36 -2.84 -23.25
CA GLN A 125 0.14 -1.70 -22.49
C GLN A 125 -0.45 -0.38 -23.00
N ALA A 126 -0.44 -0.14 -24.32
CA ALA A 126 -1.02 1.07 -24.91
C ALA A 126 -2.52 1.21 -24.60
N ARG A 127 -3.26 0.09 -24.51
CA ARG A 127 -4.67 0.10 -24.12
C ARG A 127 -4.86 0.49 -22.65
N GLU A 128 -4.06 -0.09 -21.75
CA GLU A 128 -4.12 0.24 -20.32
C GLU A 128 -3.65 1.68 -20.05
N ASP A 129 -2.60 2.14 -20.73
CA ASP A 129 -2.12 3.52 -20.64
C ASP A 129 -3.20 4.50 -21.13
N HIS A 130 -3.86 4.20 -22.25
CA HIS A 130 -4.97 5.02 -22.75
C HIS A 130 -6.16 5.02 -21.78
N LYS A 131 -6.50 3.88 -21.20
CA LYS A 131 -7.57 3.78 -20.20
C LYS A 131 -7.24 4.61 -18.95
N THR A 132 -6.00 4.54 -18.49
CA THR A 132 -5.51 5.30 -17.33
C THR A 132 -5.53 6.79 -17.62
N ALA A 133 -5.03 7.22 -18.78
CA ALA A 133 -5.04 8.62 -19.19
C ALA A 133 -6.47 9.18 -19.31
N VAL A 134 -7.41 8.40 -19.86
CA VAL A 134 -8.83 8.81 -19.91
C VAL A 134 -9.43 8.90 -18.52
N GLN A 135 -9.11 7.95 -17.62
CA GLN A 135 -9.59 8.00 -16.24
C GLN A 135 -9.06 9.23 -15.50
N GLU A 136 -7.77 9.55 -15.63
CA GLU A 136 -7.16 10.75 -15.05
C GLU A 136 -7.85 12.03 -15.54
N ARG A 137 -8.19 12.11 -16.83
CA ARG A 137 -8.95 13.24 -17.39
C ARG A 137 -10.38 13.33 -16.88
N ILE A 138 -11.03 12.19 -16.64
CA ILE A 138 -12.37 12.15 -16.03
C ILE A 138 -12.29 12.64 -14.58
N ASP A 139 -11.29 12.23 -13.83
CA ASP A 139 -11.11 12.64 -12.44
C ASP A 139 -10.78 14.14 -12.34
N GLU A 140 -9.91 14.66 -13.21
CA GLU A 140 -9.60 16.10 -13.34
C GLU A 140 -10.86 16.91 -13.68
N ALA A 141 -11.67 16.44 -14.64
CA ALA A 141 -12.94 17.07 -14.99
C ALA A 141 -13.98 16.97 -13.86
N GLY A 142 -13.97 15.87 -13.10
CA GLY A 142 -14.79 15.67 -11.91
C GLY A 142 -14.50 16.71 -10.83
N GLN A 143 -13.22 16.95 -10.54
CA GLN A 143 -12.79 17.98 -9.58
C GLN A 143 -13.25 19.38 -10.00
N MET A 144 -13.18 19.71 -11.30
CA MET A 144 -13.67 21.00 -11.80
C MET A 144 -15.17 21.22 -11.57
N LYS A 145 -15.97 20.15 -11.51
CA LYS A 145 -17.40 20.24 -11.20
C LYS A 145 -17.63 20.71 -9.77
N ASP A 146 -16.84 20.21 -8.83
CA ASP A 146 -17.01 20.48 -7.39
C ASP A 146 -16.51 21.88 -7.00
N LEU A 147 -15.64 22.50 -7.80
CA LEU A 147 -15.14 23.87 -7.55
C LEU A 147 -16.26 24.92 -7.51
N VAL A 148 -17.34 24.73 -8.26
CA VAL A 148 -18.47 25.68 -8.28
C VAL A 148 -19.18 25.70 -6.93
N ASP A 149 -19.41 24.52 -6.34
CA ASP A 149 -20.09 24.40 -5.06
C ASP A 149 -19.19 24.83 -3.90
N VAL A 150 -17.89 24.51 -3.94
CA VAL A 150 -16.90 25.00 -2.98
C VAL A 150 -16.81 26.53 -3.00
N THR A 151 -16.85 27.14 -4.19
CA THR A 151 -16.79 28.61 -4.32
C THR A 151 -18.05 29.26 -3.74
N LYS A 152 -19.24 28.71 -3.99
CA LYS A 152 -20.49 29.19 -3.37
C LYS A 152 -20.43 29.06 -1.85
N ALA A 153 -19.99 27.91 -1.34
CA ALA A 153 -19.83 27.68 0.08
C ALA A 153 -18.85 28.68 0.73
N LEU A 154 -17.77 29.07 0.04
CA LEU A 154 -16.84 30.08 0.53
C LEU A 154 -17.49 31.47 0.64
N PHE A 155 -18.33 31.85 -0.32
CA PHE A 155 -19.09 33.10 -0.26
C PHE A 155 -20.19 33.07 0.81
N GLU A 156 -20.85 31.94 1.01
CA GLU A 156 -21.82 31.75 2.09
C GLU A 156 -21.13 31.84 3.46
N LEU A 157 -20.01 31.13 3.64
CA LEU A 157 -19.20 31.16 4.86
C LEU A 157 -18.74 32.58 5.19
N SER A 158 -18.28 33.36 4.21
CA SER A 158 -17.87 34.74 4.47
C SER A 158 -19.04 35.64 4.87
N ARG A 159 -20.23 35.46 4.28
CA ARG A 159 -21.46 36.18 4.67
C ARG A 159 -21.94 35.79 6.06
N GLU A 160 -21.90 34.51 6.40
CA GLU A 160 -22.28 34.00 7.72
C GLU A 160 -21.30 34.49 8.79
N THR A 161 -20.00 34.48 8.49
CA THR A 161 -18.97 35.01 9.40
C THR A 161 -19.22 36.48 9.71
N ALA A 162 -19.47 37.31 8.69
CA ALA A 162 -19.76 38.73 8.90
C ALA A 162 -21.03 38.98 9.74
N LYS A 163 -22.09 38.16 9.54
CA LYS A 163 -23.31 38.23 10.35
C LYS A 163 -23.05 37.85 11.81
N LEU A 164 -22.36 36.73 12.03
CA LEU A 164 -22.04 36.23 13.37
C LEU A 164 -21.11 37.20 14.12
N GLU A 165 -20.17 37.84 13.43
CA GLU A 165 -19.32 38.87 14.01
C GLU A 165 -20.12 40.09 14.45
N ALA A 166 -21.08 40.55 13.63
CA ALA A 166 -21.96 41.66 13.98
C ALA A 166 -22.85 41.32 15.19
N GLU A 167 -23.50 40.15 15.20
CA GLU A 167 -24.32 39.69 16.32
C GLU A 167 -23.50 39.53 17.61
N ALA A 168 -22.30 38.94 17.51
CA ALA A 168 -21.38 38.81 18.63
C ALA A 168 -20.93 40.18 19.17
N PHE A 169 -20.74 41.17 18.30
CA PHE A 169 -20.38 42.52 18.70
C PHE A 169 -21.51 43.22 19.43
N GLU A 170 -22.75 43.13 18.93
CA GLU A 170 -23.93 43.68 19.62
C GLU A 170 -24.14 43.04 21.00
N LEU A 171 -24.03 41.71 21.09
CA LEU A 171 -24.16 40.98 22.35
C LEU A 171 -23.06 41.39 23.34
N LYS A 172 -21.82 41.53 22.88
CA LYS A 172 -20.71 42.03 23.71
C LYS A 172 -20.98 43.43 24.23
N GLN A 173 -21.49 44.34 23.41
CA GLN A 173 -21.85 45.68 23.85
C GLN A 173 -22.96 45.67 24.91
N LYS A 174 -24.02 44.88 24.70
CA LYS A 174 -25.12 44.74 25.67
C LYS A 174 -24.62 44.19 27.01
N VAL A 175 -23.76 43.18 26.98
CA VAL A 175 -23.16 42.59 28.19
C VAL A 175 -22.21 43.57 28.89
N ALA A 176 -21.41 44.33 28.14
CA ALA A 176 -20.52 45.35 28.69
C ALA A 176 -21.31 46.43 29.45
N VAL A 177 -22.37 46.99 28.84
CA VAL A 177 -23.23 47.98 29.50
C VAL A 177 -23.92 47.37 30.73
N ALA A 178 -24.44 46.15 30.63
CA ALA A 178 -25.05 45.47 31.77
C ALA A 178 -24.05 45.25 32.92
N ALA A 179 -22.79 44.93 32.61
CA ALA A 179 -21.73 44.76 33.59
C ALA A 179 -21.34 46.08 34.27
N GLU A 180 -21.26 47.19 33.51
CA GLU A 180 -21.00 48.53 34.08
C GLU A 180 -22.14 48.97 35.00
N VAL A 181 -23.40 48.80 34.58
CA VAL A 181 -24.57 49.13 35.41
C VAL A 181 -24.61 48.26 36.67
N LYS A 182 -24.31 46.96 36.55
CA LYS A 182 -24.20 46.09 37.73
C LYS A 182 -23.07 46.54 38.66
N SER A 183 -21.89 46.83 38.12
CA SER A 183 -20.73 47.27 38.91
C SER A 183 -21.01 48.58 39.66
N THR A 184 -21.74 49.51 39.03
CA THR A 184 -22.19 50.72 39.75
C THR A 184 -23.16 50.32 40.84
N LEU A 185 -24.24 49.60 40.56
CA LEU A 185 -25.21 49.19 41.58
C LEU A 185 -24.57 48.43 42.77
N ASP A 186 -23.66 47.50 42.51
CA ASP A 186 -22.91 46.75 43.53
C ASP A 186 -22.08 47.69 44.41
N SER A 187 -21.48 48.74 43.84
CA SER A 187 -20.76 49.78 44.59
C SER A 187 -21.69 50.59 45.51
N TRP A 188 -22.88 50.95 45.03
CA TRP A 188 -23.88 51.66 45.82
C TRP A 188 -24.40 50.79 46.99
N VAL A 189 -24.69 49.51 46.72
CA VAL A 189 -25.10 48.55 47.75
C VAL A 189 -23.99 48.36 48.79
N ARG A 190 -22.73 48.25 48.36
CA ARG A 190 -21.58 48.16 49.27
C ARG A 190 -21.41 49.41 50.13
N HIS A 191 -21.61 50.59 49.54
CA HIS A 191 -21.57 51.86 50.26
C HIS A 191 -22.69 51.94 51.30
N GLU A 192 -23.92 51.58 50.94
CA GLU A 192 -25.08 51.56 51.84
C GLU A 192 -24.88 50.56 52.99
N ALA A 193 -24.41 49.34 52.70
CA ALA A 193 -24.09 48.36 53.73
C ALA A 193 -23.02 48.88 54.70
N SER A 194 -21.98 49.55 54.19
CA SER A 194 -20.92 50.14 55.00
C SER A 194 -21.43 51.30 55.87
N LEU A 195 -22.36 52.11 55.35
CA LEU A 195 -23.00 53.18 56.12
C LEU A 195 -23.87 52.61 57.24
N ARG A 196 -24.75 51.63 56.94
CA ARG A 196 -25.57 50.95 57.95
C ARG A 196 -24.70 50.34 59.05
N GLU A 197 -23.60 49.69 58.69
CA GLU A 197 -22.68 49.11 59.68
C GLU A 197 -22.01 50.19 60.54
N ARG A 198 -21.63 51.33 59.96
CA ARG A 198 -21.06 52.46 60.71
C ARG A 198 -22.08 53.10 61.66
N GLU A 199 -23.30 53.33 61.20
CA GLU A 199 -24.40 53.86 62.01
C GLU A 199 -24.72 52.92 63.17
N GLN A 200 -24.81 51.62 62.91
CA GLN A 200 -25.00 50.61 63.96
C GLN A 200 -23.85 50.61 64.99
N LYS A 201 -22.60 50.73 64.54
CA LYS A 201 -21.44 50.84 65.44
C LYS A 201 -21.46 52.13 66.26
N GLN A 202 -21.84 53.26 65.66
CA GLN A 202 -21.95 54.55 66.36
C GLN A 202 -23.09 54.54 67.38
N LEU A 203 -24.27 54.02 67.01
CA LEU A 203 -25.40 53.85 67.92
C LEU A 203 -25.07 52.90 69.07
N ALA A 204 -24.38 51.79 68.79
CA ALA A 204 -23.90 50.87 69.83
C ALA A 204 -22.91 51.57 70.78
N ALA A 205 -21.91 52.29 70.25
CA ALA A 205 -20.95 53.04 71.06
C ALA A 205 -21.65 54.12 71.93
N TYR A 206 -22.58 54.87 71.36
CA TYR A 206 -23.38 55.85 72.09
C TYR A 206 -24.23 55.20 73.20
N LEU A 207 -24.87 54.07 72.93
CA LEU A 207 -25.60 53.30 73.93
C LEU A 207 -24.67 52.79 75.03
N PHE A 208 -23.48 52.26 74.69
CA PHE A 208 -22.49 51.84 75.67
C PHE A 208 -22.03 53.01 76.56
N GLU A 209 -21.74 54.17 75.99
CA GLU A 209 -21.37 55.36 76.77
C GLU A 209 -22.52 55.86 77.65
N LYS A 210 -23.74 55.89 77.13
CA LYS A 210 -24.92 56.32 77.87
C LYS A 210 -25.21 55.37 79.04
N ILE A 211 -25.19 54.06 78.81
CA ILE A 211 -25.36 53.06 79.87
C ILE A 211 -24.26 53.20 80.93
N ASN A 212 -22.99 53.38 80.53
CA ASN A 212 -21.91 53.60 81.49
C ASN A 212 -22.08 54.88 82.32
N LYS A 213 -22.59 55.97 81.73
CA LYS A 213 -22.92 57.22 82.46
C LYS A 213 -24.11 57.04 83.40
N ASP A 214 -25.20 56.44 82.91
CA ASP A 214 -26.40 56.15 83.70
C ASP A 214 -26.08 55.22 84.89
N LEU A 215 -25.14 54.26 84.72
CA LEU A 215 -24.64 53.39 85.80
C LEU A 215 -23.78 54.12 86.84
N GLN A 216 -23.16 55.26 86.50
CA GLN A 216 -22.40 56.08 87.43
C GLN A 216 -23.29 57.05 88.23
N ASP A 217 -24.53 57.29 87.78
CA ASP A 217 -25.45 58.19 88.47
C ASP A 217 -25.95 57.57 89.80
N PRO A 218 -25.82 58.28 90.94
CA PRO A 218 -26.11 57.73 92.26
C PRO A 218 -27.61 57.40 92.45
N LYS A 219 -28.50 58.08 91.72
CA LYS A 219 -29.95 57.82 91.77
C LYS A 219 -30.32 56.46 91.16
N ILE A 220 -29.66 56.11 90.05
CA ILE A 220 -29.89 54.82 89.37
C ILE A 220 -29.22 53.71 90.17
N GLN A 221 -28.03 53.93 90.75
CA GLN A 221 -27.40 52.96 91.65
C GLN A 221 -28.27 52.65 92.87
N GLN A 222 -28.91 53.65 93.47
CA GLN A 222 -29.87 53.45 94.57
C GLN A 222 -31.09 52.65 94.10
N GLN A 223 -31.67 52.99 92.95
CA GLN A 223 -32.79 52.22 92.37
C GLN A 223 -32.42 50.76 92.06
N ILE A 224 -31.21 50.51 91.55
CA ILE A 224 -30.71 49.15 91.31
C ILE A 224 -30.50 48.42 92.65
N LEU A 225 -29.96 49.10 93.67
CA LEU A 225 -29.76 48.52 95.00
C LEU A 225 -31.12 48.17 95.66
N ASP A 226 -32.10 49.07 95.55
CA ASP A 226 -33.46 48.86 96.06
C ASP A 226 -34.15 47.71 95.32
N GLN A 227 -34.03 47.66 94.00
CA GLN A 227 -34.57 46.56 93.20
C GLN A 227 -33.85 45.23 93.51
N ALA A 228 -32.53 45.24 93.69
CA ALA A 228 -31.77 44.05 94.10
C ALA A 228 -32.15 43.59 95.50
N LEU A 229 -32.41 44.51 96.44
CA LEU A 229 -32.92 44.18 97.78
C LEU A 229 -34.32 43.57 97.70
N LEU A 230 -35.22 44.13 96.88
CA LEU A 230 -36.54 43.55 96.62
C LEU A 230 -36.44 42.15 95.97
N ASP A 231 -35.55 41.96 95.01
CA ASP A 231 -35.35 40.68 94.34
C ASP A 231 -34.77 39.63 95.30
N VAL A 232 -33.83 40.02 96.17
CA VAL A 232 -33.31 39.16 97.25
C VAL A 232 -34.39 38.86 98.28
N GLU A 233 -35.21 39.84 98.69
CA GLU A 233 -36.32 39.63 99.60
C GLU A 233 -37.38 38.71 99.00
N ASN A 234 -37.66 38.82 97.70
CA ASN A 234 -38.56 37.95 96.97
C ASN A 234 -38.01 36.51 96.81
N ILE A 235 -36.70 36.37 96.60
CA ILE A 235 -36.02 35.05 96.61
C ILE A 235 -36.05 34.45 98.02
N ALA A 236 -35.80 35.25 99.06
CA ALA A 236 -35.84 34.81 100.46
C ALA A 236 -37.27 34.46 100.95
N LYS A 237 -38.31 35.09 100.38
CA LYS A 237 -39.72 34.71 100.60
C LYS A 237 -40.14 33.45 99.81
N ARG A 238 -39.39 33.08 98.77
CA ARG A 238 -39.59 31.88 97.95
C ARG A 238 -38.72 30.69 98.37
N ALA A 239 -37.69 30.92 99.17
CA ALA A 239 -36.87 29.90 99.85
C ALA A 239 -37.46 29.54 101.21
#